data_AF-A0A7C5J0Y5-F1
#
_entry.id   AF-A0A7C5J0Y5-F1
#
_cell.length_a   1.000
_cell.length_b   1.000
_cell.length_c   1.000
_cell.angle_alpha   90.00
_cell.angle_beta   90.00
_cell.angle_gamma   90.00
#
_symmetry.space_group_name_H-M   'P 1'
#
loop_
_entity.id
_entity.type
_entity.pdbx_description
1 polymer ?
#
loop_
_entity_poly.entity_id
_entity_poly.type
_entity_poly.pdbx_seq_one_letter_code
_entity_poly.pdbx_strand_id
1 'polypeptide(L)'
;MRLVPLSALALVVVVSACNTLLGIDGDFGPLGEGGIGGSGGTNTGTNTGTGLGPGPGAGPPAQLGEPCGTDAGCAEGVCGVDFVCCDERCEADCFSCLEDETGQPDGTCAPVFDGTDECNGPQSCIAGVCGLKPAGLDCNAGNECIGTCSADGVCCDKFCSGPCESCLQAETGMAQGTCAPIPMAMTPMDECDPGEVCDGAGACKKNQGVPCTAGPASQCLSGNCVDGVCCDTACDQTCEACTVALTGSPDGICSPIPAGMDPEMECGAMTCDGSGMCQ
;
A
#
# COMPACT_ATOMS: atom_id res chain seq x y z
N MET A 1 -49.50 10.30 28.26
CA MET A 1 -48.89 9.21 27.45
C MET A 1 -48.52 9.79 26.10
N ARG A 2 -47.29 9.78 25.58
CA ARG A 2 -46.05 9.03 25.86
C ARG A 2 -44.84 9.98 25.72
N LEU A 3 -43.85 9.80 26.58
CA LEU A 3 -42.51 10.39 26.49
C LEU A 3 -41.64 9.55 25.53
N VAL A 4 -40.70 10.20 24.83
CA VAL A 4 -39.51 9.58 24.21
C VAL A 4 -38.30 10.51 24.48
N PRO A 5 -37.11 10.00 24.85
CA PRO A 5 -36.15 10.74 25.67
C PRO A 5 -35.02 11.45 24.90
N LEU A 6 -34.46 12.48 25.57
CA LEU A 6 -33.15 13.10 25.33
C LEU A 6 -32.01 12.08 25.53
N SER A 7 -31.06 12.01 24.59
CA SER A 7 -29.62 11.85 24.87
C SER A 7 -28.81 11.80 23.57
N ALA A 8 -27.79 12.67 23.47
CA ALA A 8 -26.47 12.46 22.84
C ALA A 8 -25.89 13.82 22.39
N LEU A 9 -25.40 14.59 23.37
CA LEU A 9 -24.47 15.68 23.14
C LEU A 9 -23.07 15.05 23.17
N ALA A 10 -22.44 14.84 22.01
CA ALA A 10 -21.08 14.29 21.95
C ALA A 10 -20.08 15.41 22.30
N LEU A 11 -19.49 15.28 23.49
CA LEU A 11 -18.43 16.11 24.01
C LEU A 11 -17.11 15.70 23.37
N VAL A 12 -16.54 16.59 22.56
CA VAL A 12 -15.16 16.54 22.08
C VAL A 12 -14.24 16.71 23.30
N VAL A 13 -13.52 15.65 23.68
CA VAL A 13 -12.41 15.75 24.64
C VAL A 13 -11.13 15.32 23.94
N VAL A 14 -10.28 16.34 23.80
CA VAL A 14 -8.90 16.33 23.34
C VAL A 14 -8.08 15.36 24.22
N VAL A 15 -7.47 14.33 23.63
CA VAL A 15 -6.40 13.57 24.28
C VAL A 15 -5.09 14.21 23.87
N SER A 16 -4.63 15.14 24.70
CA SER A 16 -3.26 15.67 24.68
C SER A 16 -2.65 15.44 26.06
N ALA A 17 -1.46 14.83 26.04
CA ALA A 17 -0.50 14.67 27.13
C ALA A 17 -0.93 13.84 28.37
N CYS A 18 -0.36 12.64 28.47
CA CYS A 18 0.11 12.15 29.76
C CYS A 18 1.38 11.32 29.56
N ASN A 19 2.51 12.01 29.45
CA ASN A 19 3.84 11.44 29.65
C ASN A 19 4.38 12.05 30.94
N THR A 20 4.49 11.25 32.01
CA THR A 20 5.60 11.18 32.99
C THR A 20 5.16 10.60 34.33
N LEU A 21 6.05 9.75 34.86
CA LEU A 21 6.20 9.30 36.25
C LEU A 21 5.13 8.36 36.80
N LEU A 22 5.50 7.10 36.99
CA LEU A 22 6.01 6.61 38.28
C LEU A 22 6.88 5.37 38.02
N GLY A 23 8.16 5.46 38.41
CA GLY A 23 9.07 4.32 38.46
C GLY A 23 8.78 3.45 39.67
N ILE A 24 8.91 2.14 39.47
CA ILE A 24 9.24 1.18 40.53
C ILE A 24 10.19 0.16 39.92
N ASP A 25 11.45 0.27 40.32
CA ASP A 25 12.48 -0.75 40.13
C ASP A 25 12.08 -2.01 40.92
N GLY A 26 12.05 -3.14 40.24
CA GLY A 26 11.75 -4.44 40.82
C GLY A 26 12.55 -5.53 40.12
N ASP A 27 13.81 -5.64 40.54
CA ASP A 27 14.69 -6.79 40.33
C ASP A 27 13.97 -8.09 40.70
N PHE A 28 13.83 -9.02 39.75
CA PHE A 28 13.56 -10.42 40.03
C PHE A 28 14.29 -11.31 39.04
N GLY A 29 15.46 -11.78 39.47
CA GLY A 29 16.04 -13.04 39.03
C GLY A 29 15.28 -14.26 39.56
N PRO A 30 15.67 -15.48 39.12
CA PRO A 30 14.72 -16.52 38.76
C PRO A 30 14.53 -17.58 39.84
N LEU A 31 13.32 -18.15 39.92
CA LEU A 31 13.05 -19.46 40.52
C LEU A 31 11.96 -20.16 39.70
N GLY A 32 12.18 -21.46 39.50
CA GLY A 32 11.43 -22.30 38.60
C GLY A 32 10.23 -23.02 39.22
N GLU A 33 9.71 -23.91 38.37
CA GLU A 33 8.80 -25.03 38.60
C GLU A 33 7.30 -24.71 38.80
N GLY A 34 6.49 -25.23 37.87
CA GLY A 34 5.05 -25.46 38.06
C GLY A 34 4.21 -25.22 36.81
N GLY A 35 4.21 -26.18 35.88
CA GLY A 35 3.44 -26.09 34.63
C GLY A 35 1.93 -26.35 34.78
N ILE A 36 1.16 -25.88 33.80
CA ILE A 36 -0.04 -26.52 33.24
C ILE A 36 -0.26 -25.93 31.82
N GLY A 37 -0.57 -26.82 30.86
CA GLY A 37 -0.44 -26.58 29.43
C GLY A 37 -1.54 -25.79 28.73
N GLY A 38 -1.20 -25.41 27.49
CA GLY A 38 -2.08 -24.87 26.46
C GLY A 38 -1.32 -24.93 25.13
N SER A 39 -1.84 -25.72 24.21
CA SER A 39 -1.21 -26.17 22.96
C SER A 39 -0.84 -25.04 22.01
N GLY A 40 0.41 -25.03 21.56
CA GLY A 40 0.93 -24.17 20.50
C GLY A 40 2.29 -24.70 20.07
N GLY A 41 2.29 -25.76 19.25
CA GLY A 41 3.50 -26.31 18.65
C GLY A 41 3.66 -25.79 17.24
N THR A 42 4.47 -24.76 17.06
CA THR A 42 5.11 -24.49 15.76
C THR A 42 6.15 -25.57 15.53
N ASN A 43 5.87 -26.51 14.63
CA ASN A 43 6.81 -27.54 14.24
C ASN A 43 7.81 -26.94 13.25
N THR A 44 8.77 -26.17 13.75
CA THR A 44 10.02 -25.87 13.02
C THR A 44 11.04 -26.97 13.36
N GLY A 45 10.70 -28.19 12.97
CA GLY A 45 11.59 -29.33 13.04
C GLY A 45 12.36 -29.44 11.73
N THR A 46 13.56 -28.86 11.67
CA THR A 46 14.56 -29.23 10.67
C THR A 46 14.88 -30.70 10.85
N ASN A 47 14.22 -31.58 10.10
CA ASN A 47 14.49 -33.00 10.09
C ASN A 47 15.73 -33.25 9.22
N THR A 48 16.92 -32.97 9.78
CA THR A 48 18.17 -33.48 9.23
C THR A 48 18.22 -34.97 9.52
N GLY A 49 17.73 -35.76 8.58
CA GLY A 49 17.76 -37.22 8.63
C GLY A 49 19.18 -37.74 8.83
N THR A 50 19.38 -38.46 9.93
CA THR A 50 20.36 -39.54 9.97
C THR A 50 19.59 -40.84 10.18
N GLY A 51 19.78 -41.77 9.25
CA GLY A 51 18.94 -42.94 9.08
C GLY A 51 18.80 -43.77 10.35
N LEU A 52 17.54 -44.10 10.66
CA LEU A 52 17.19 -45.23 11.50
C LEU A 52 16.20 -46.06 10.69
N GLY A 53 16.59 -47.30 10.38
CA GLY A 53 15.73 -48.28 9.73
C GLY A 53 14.47 -48.57 10.56
N PRO A 54 13.48 -49.28 9.97
CA PRO A 54 12.18 -49.45 10.59
C PRO A 54 12.29 -50.31 11.85
N GLY A 55 12.14 -49.68 13.02
CA GLY A 55 11.96 -50.39 14.27
C GLY A 55 10.61 -51.13 14.27
N PRO A 56 10.47 -52.23 15.03
CA PRO A 56 9.23 -52.98 15.15
C PRO A 56 8.25 -52.20 16.02
N GLY A 57 7.56 -51.26 15.41
CA GLY A 57 6.60 -50.37 16.07
C GLY A 57 6.10 -49.23 15.18
N ALA A 58 6.36 -49.29 13.87
CA ALA A 58 5.74 -48.36 12.93
C ALA A 58 4.22 -48.51 13.05
N GLY A 59 3.53 -47.39 13.31
CA GLY A 59 2.08 -47.31 13.22
C GLY A 59 1.59 -47.72 11.82
N PRO A 60 0.27 -47.80 11.61
CA PRO A 60 -0.24 -48.00 10.25
C PRO A 60 0.35 -46.94 9.31
N PRO A 61 0.62 -47.29 8.04
CA PRO A 61 1.20 -46.35 7.09
C PRO A 61 0.28 -45.14 6.90
N ALA A 62 0.90 -43.97 6.71
CA ALA A 62 0.26 -42.67 6.58
C ALA A 62 -0.68 -42.65 5.35
N GLN A 63 -1.84 -42.01 5.49
CA GLN A 63 -2.78 -41.86 4.37
C GLN A 63 -2.37 -40.67 3.50
N LEU A 64 -3.02 -40.49 2.34
CA LEU A 64 -2.84 -39.28 1.54
C LEU A 64 -3.10 -38.03 2.39
N GLY A 65 -2.23 -37.02 2.25
CA GLY A 65 -2.29 -35.78 3.02
C GLY A 65 -1.62 -35.84 4.40
N GLU A 66 -1.23 -37.03 4.86
CA GLU A 66 -0.52 -37.17 6.14
C GLU A 66 1.01 -37.07 5.96
N PRO A 67 1.73 -36.61 7.00
CA PRO A 67 3.17 -36.47 6.96
C PRO A 67 3.89 -37.82 6.85
N CYS A 68 4.99 -37.84 6.11
CA CYS A 68 5.80 -39.02 5.83
C CYS A 68 7.29 -38.70 5.89
N GLY A 69 8.13 -39.73 6.11
CA GLY A 69 9.59 -39.58 6.05
C GLY A 69 10.24 -40.22 4.82
N THR A 70 9.53 -41.16 4.19
CA THR A 70 9.97 -41.92 3.01
C THR A 70 8.73 -42.44 2.29
N ASP A 71 8.86 -42.81 1.01
CA ASP A 71 7.78 -43.43 0.23
C ASP A 71 7.15 -44.65 0.93
N ALA A 72 7.96 -45.46 1.62
CA ALA A 72 7.48 -46.63 2.36
C ALA A 72 6.61 -46.29 3.58
N GLY A 73 6.57 -45.02 3.98
CA GLY A 73 5.73 -44.52 5.06
C GLY A 73 4.28 -44.28 4.64
N CYS A 74 4.01 -44.19 3.33
CA CYS A 74 2.68 -43.96 2.79
C CYS A 74 1.95 -45.28 2.52
N ALA A 75 0.66 -45.33 2.86
CA ALA A 75 -0.20 -46.49 2.66
C ALA A 75 -0.50 -46.67 1.16
N GLU A 76 -0.67 -45.54 0.48
CA GLU A 76 -0.85 -45.39 -0.95
C GLU A 76 -0.09 -44.12 -1.37
N GLY A 77 0.30 -44.02 -2.65
CA GLY A 77 1.04 -42.87 -3.16
C GLY A 77 2.53 -42.90 -2.85
N VAL A 78 3.16 -41.72 -2.86
CA VAL A 78 4.59 -41.50 -2.61
C VAL A 78 4.80 -40.35 -1.63
N CYS A 79 5.92 -40.35 -0.91
CA CYS A 79 6.27 -39.25 -0.03
C CYS A 79 6.86 -38.13 -0.89
N GLY A 80 6.03 -37.13 -1.18
CA GLY A 80 6.34 -36.07 -2.13
C GLY A 80 7.01 -34.86 -1.47
N VAL A 81 6.82 -33.70 -2.11
CA VAL A 81 7.18 -32.39 -1.56
C VAL A 81 6.53 -32.18 -0.18
N ASP A 82 7.19 -31.35 0.63
CA ASP A 82 6.75 -30.97 1.98
C ASP A 82 6.58 -32.13 2.97
N PHE A 83 7.17 -33.28 2.64
CA PHE A 83 7.11 -34.50 3.45
C PHE A 83 5.67 -34.99 3.67
N VAL A 84 4.82 -34.90 2.64
CA VAL A 84 3.42 -35.36 2.67
C VAL A 84 3.21 -36.52 1.69
N CYS A 85 2.34 -37.46 2.06
CA CYS A 85 1.93 -38.54 1.15
C CYS A 85 1.02 -38.00 0.03
N CYS A 86 1.53 -38.04 -1.20
CA CYS A 86 0.86 -37.59 -2.42
C CYS A 86 0.38 -38.77 -3.26
N ASP A 87 -0.74 -38.62 -3.96
CA ASP A 87 -1.33 -39.62 -4.87
C ASP A 87 -0.39 -39.98 -6.03
N GLU A 88 0.39 -39.00 -6.50
CA GLU A 88 1.48 -39.19 -7.45
C GLU A 88 2.75 -38.39 -7.08
N ARG A 89 3.80 -38.61 -7.87
CA ARG A 89 5.12 -38.03 -7.63
C ARG A 89 5.14 -36.55 -8.04
N CYS A 90 4.90 -35.69 -7.05
CA CYS A 90 4.83 -34.24 -7.17
C CYS A 90 6.24 -33.61 -7.11
N GLU A 91 7.09 -33.86 -8.12
CA GLU A 91 8.53 -33.51 -8.09
C GLU A 91 8.92 -32.28 -8.93
N ALA A 92 7.97 -31.64 -9.59
CA ALA A 92 8.24 -30.43 -10.34
C ALA A 92 8.16 -29.21 -9.43
N ASP A 93 9.02 -28.21 -9.68
CA ASP A 93 8.85 -26.87 -9.13
C ASP A 93 7.40 -26.40 -9.43
N CYS A 94 6.76 -25.69 -8.49
CA CYS A 94 5.37 -25.23 -8.58
C CYS A 94 4.25 -26.26 -8.42
N PHE A 95 4.54 -27.37 -7.76
CA PHE A 95 3.53 -28.34 -7.36
C PHE A 95 3.60 -28.62 -5.86
N SER A 96 2.45 -28.87 -5.26
CA SER A 96 2.30 -29.26 -3.87
C SER A 96 1.17 -30.28 -3.73
N CYS A 97 1.09 -30.88 -2.56
CA CYS A 97 0.00 -31.77 -2.16
C CYS A 97 -0.78 -31.21 -0.98
N LEU A 98 -0.47 -29.99 -0.54
CA LEU A 98 -1.16 -29.32 0.55
C LEU A 98 -2.36 -28.51 0.03
N GLU A 99 -3.49 -28.60 0.72
CA GLU A 99 -4.73 -27.91 0.37
C GLU A 99 -4.60 -26.39 0.44
N ASP A 100 -3.81 -25.87 1.38
CA ASP A 100 -3.57 -24.45 1.54
C ASP A 100 -2.69 -23.84 0.43
N GLU A 101 -1.95 -24.66 -0.31
CA GLU A 101 -1.10 -24.23 -1.42
C GLU A 101 -1.73 -24.44 -2.80
N THR A 102 -2.63 -25.43 -2.94
CA THR A 102 -3.20 -25.84 -4.23
C THR A 102 -4.72 -25.69 -4.34
N GLY A 103 -5.42 -25.59 -3.20
CA GLY A 103 -6.88 -25.66 -3.13
C GLY A 103 -7.47 -27.03 -3.47
N GLN A 104 -6.64 -28.08 -3.62
CA GLN A 104 -7.08 -29.47 -3.75
C GLN A 104 -6.98 -30.20 -2.40
N PRO A 105 -7.78 -31.25 -2.14
CA PRO A 105 -7.69 -31.99 -0.88
C PRO A 105 -6.26 -32.49 -0.62
N ASP A 106 -5.82 -32.41 0.64
CA ASP A 106 -4.50 -32.85 1.07
C ASP A 106 -4.15 -34.25 0.49
N GLY A 107 -2.95 -34.35 -0.08
CA GLY A 107 -2.45 -35.55 -0.75
C GLY A 107 -2.79 -35.66 -2.24
N THR A 108 -3.46 -34.66 -2.83
CA THR A 108 -3.66 -34.57 -4.28
C THR A 108 -2.57 -33.69 -4.91
N CYS A 109 -1.74 -34.25 -5.79
CA CYS A 109 -0.72 -33.46 -6.48
C CYS A 109 -1.36 -32.46 -7.47
N ALA A 110 -1.10 -31.18 -7.26
CA ALA A 110 -1.68 -30.10 -8.06
C ALA A 110 -0.74 -28.90 -8.16
N PRO A 111 -0.90 -28.04 -9.19
CA PRO A 111 -0.15 -26.80 -9.26
C PRO A 111 -0.46 -25.91 -8.06
N VAL A 112 0.56 -25.29 -7.48
CA VAL A 112 0.40 -24.26 -6.45
C VAL A 112 -0.24 -23.00 -7.03
N PHE A 113 -0.75 -22.13 -6.17
CA PHE A 113 -1.30 -20.84 -6.58
C PHE A 113 -0.29 -19.98 -7.36
N ASP A 114 -0.78 -19.22 -8.33
CA ASP A 114 0.08 -18.32 -9.11
C ASP A 114 0.74 -17.27 -8.20
N GLY A 115 2.04 -17.07 -8.40
CA GLY A 115 2.83 -16.04 -7.74
C GLY A 115 3.58 -16.47 -6.48
N THR A 116 3.54 -17.75 -6.15
CA THR A 116 4.31 -18.34 -5.05
C THR A 116 5.80 -18.55 -5.44
N ASP A 117 6.69 -18.61 -4.44
CA ASP A 117 8.17 -18.55 -4.60
C ASP A 117 8.83 -19.93 -4.41
N GLU A 118 8.31 -20.95 -5.10
CA GLU A 118 8.84 -22.32 -5.12
C GLU A 118 9.81 -22.54 -6.29
N CYS A 119 10.16 -21.47 -6.99
CA CYS A 119 11.05 -21.51 -8.15
C CYS A 119 12.50 -21.24 -7.78
N ASN A 120 13.40 -21.91 -8.49
CA ASN A 120 14.83 -21.63 -8.35
C ASN A 120 15.21 -20.33 -9.08
N GLY A 121 15.23 -19.21 -8.35
CA GLY A 121 15.65 -17.90 -8.87
C GLY A 121 14.59 -16.82 -8.65
N PRO A 122 14.63 -15.70 -9.41
CA PRO A 122 13.69 -14.60 -9.22
C PRO A 122 12.34 -14.83 -9.94
N GLN A 123 11.95 -16.09 -10.10
CA GLN A 123 10.74 -16.51 -10.82
C GLN A 123 9.64 -16.83 -9.81
N SER A 124 8.40 -16.91 -10.28
CA SER A 124 7.31 -17.44 -9.47
C SER A 124 6.54 -18.49 -10.25
N CYS A 125 5.68 -19.20 -9.54
CA CYS A 125 4.80 -20.17 -10.15
C CYS A 125 3.71 -19.50 -10.98
N ILE A 126 3.51 -20.01 -12.20
CA ILE A 126 2.39 -19.63 -13.04
C ILE A 126 1.87 -20.85 -13.80
N ALA A 127 0.62 -21.22 -13.55
CA ALA A 127 0.00 -22.41 -14.12
C ALA A 127 0.87 -23.68 -13.97
N GLY A 128 1.47 -23.87 -12.79
CA GLY A 128 2.31 -25.04 -12.48
C GLY A 128 3.68 -25.06 -13.16
N VAL A 129 4.18 -23.93 -13.66
CA VAL A 129 5.54 -23.81 -14.18
C VAL A 129 6.22 -22.57 -13.66
N CYS A 130 7.55 -22.63 -13.50
CA CYS A 130 8.34 -21.45 -13.18
C CYS A 130 8.35 -20.45 -14.33
N GLY A 131 7.84 -19.25 -14.06
CA GLY A 131 7.66 -18.19 -15.05
C GLY A 131 8.08 -16.83 -14.52
N LEU A 132 7.76 -15.79 -15.30
CA LEU A 132 7.87 -14.42 -14.83
C LEU A 132 6.77 -14.14 -13.79
N LYS A 133 7.10 -13.31 -12.81
CA LYS A 133 6.22 -12.89 -11.72
C LYS A 133 4.97 -12.18 -12.25
N PRO A 134 3.76 -12.60 -11.83
CA PRO A 134 2.53 -11.86 -12.11
C PRO A 134 2.51 -10.50 -11.41
N ALA A 135 1.55 -9.67 -11.79
CA ALA A 135 1.36 -8.36 -11.18
C ALA A 135 1.07 -8.48 -9.68
N GLY A 136 1.70 -7.62 -8.89
CA GLY A 136 1.48 -7.49 -7.45
C GLY A 136 2.56 -8.11 -6.57
N LEU A 137 3.48 -8.88 -7.15
CA LEU A 137 4.63 -9.44 -6.44
C LEU A 137 5.80 -8.47 -6.37
N ASP A 138 6.64 -8.66 -5.35
CA ASP A 138 7.89 -7.91 -5.21
C ASP A 138 8.91 -8.31 -6.28
N CYS A 139 9.66 -7.34 -6.80
CA CYS A 139 10.68 -7.50 -7.82
C CYS A 139 11.87 -6.58 -7.56
N ASN A 140 13.05 -7.00 -8.00
CA ASN A 140 14.25 -6.15 -7.98
C ASN A 140 14.63 -5.65 -9.38
N ALA A 141 14.20 -6.35 -10.42
CA ALA A 141 14.47 -5.99 -11.81
C ALA A 141 13.25 -6.22 -12.72
N GLY A 142 13.16 -5.42 -13.79
CA GLY A 142 12.05 -5.49 -14.74
C GLY A 142 11.93 -6.84 -15.48
N ASN A 143 13.02 -7.60 -15.61
CA ASN A 143 13.01 -8.92 -16.23
C ASN A 143 12.49 -10.03 -15.32
N GLU A 144 12.08 -9.71 -14.08
CA GLU A 144 11.41 -10.66 -13.19
C GLU A 144 9.90 -10.72 -13.43
N CYS A 145 9.32 -9.67 -14.02
CA CYS A 145 7.87 -9.49 -14.12
C CYS A 145 7.33 -9.83 -15.52
N ILE A 146 6.07 -10.28 -15.59
CA ILE A 146 5.34 -10.39 -16.87
C ILE A 146 5.21 -9.00 -17.53
N GLY A 147 4.93 -7.98 -16.72
CA GLY A 147 4.93 -6.58 -17.12
C GLY A 147 6.29 -5.92 -16.88
N THR A 148 6.33 -4.98 -15.95
CA THR A 148 7.57 -4.28 -15.55
C THR A 148 7.66 -4.23 -14.03
N CYS A 149 8.87 -4.11 -13.51
CA CYS A 149 9.08 -3.75 -12.12
C CYS A 149 8.92 -2.23 -11.97
N SER A 150 8.05 -1.78 -11.06
CA SER A 150 7.92 -0.36 -10.70
C SER A 150 9.21 0.13 -10.04
N ALA A 151 9.38 1.46 -9.96
CA ALA A 151 10.40 2.08 -9.11
C ALA A 151 10.24 1.63 -7.64
N ASP A 152 9.02 1.29 -7.23
CA ASP A 152 8.66 0.86 -5.88
C ASP A 152 8.89 -0.64 -5.63
N GLY A 153 9.48 -1.36 -6.59
CA GLY A 153 9.85 -2.76 -6.42
C GLY A 153 8.68 -3.75 -6.50
N VAL A 154 7.58 -3.40 -7.18
CA VAL A 154 6.43 -4.29 -7.40
C VAL A 154 6.18 -4.51 -8.89
N CYS A 155 5.85 -5.74 -9.29
CA CYS A 155 5.49 -6.08 -10.65
C CYS A 155 4.15 -5.44 -11.04
N CYS A 156 4.17 -4.62 -12.08
CA CYS A 156 2.98 -4.00 -12.64
C CYS A 156 2.34 -4.86 -13.74
N ASP A 157 1.00 -4.78 -13.87
CA ASP A 157 0.22 -5.39 -14.95
C ASP A 157 0.55 -4.79 -16.33
N LYS A 158 0.97 -3.52 -16.34
CA LYS A 158 1.43 -2.78 -17.51
C LYS A 158 2.48 -1.73 -17.10
N PHE A 159 3.15 -1.16 -18.08
CA PHE A 159 4.03 -0.02 -17.85
C PHE A 159 3.20 1.24 -17.52
N CYS A 160 3.52 1.88 -16.39
CA CYS A 160 2.98 3.19 -16.04
C CYS A 160 3.63 4.28 -16.89
N SER A 161 2.82 5.07 -17.58
CA SER A 161 3.28 6.06 -18.56
C SER A 161 3.28 7.48 -17.99
N GLY A 162 2.55 7.72 -16.90
CA GLY A 162 2.51 8.99 -16.19
C GLY A 162 3.46 9.04 -14.99
N PRO A 163 3.97 10.22 -14.62
CA PRO A 163 4.78 10.39 -13.41
C PRO A 163 3.97 10.12 -12.13
N CYS A 164 2.66 10.34 -12.16
CA CYS A 164 1.75 10.14 -11.02
C CYS A 164 0.94 8.85 -11.14
N GLU A 165 1.59 7.78 -11.61
CA GLU A 165 1.00 6.45 -11.69
C GLU A 165 1.86 5.48 -10.89
N SER A 166 1.21 4.59 -10.15
CA SER A 166 1.88 3.58 -9.33
C SER A 166 1.16 2.24 -9.43
N CYS A 167 1.84 1.19 -9.00
CA CYS A 167 1.30 -0.17 -8.89
C CYS A 167 1.09 -0.58 -7.42
N LEU A 168 1.43 0.30 -6.47
CA LEU A 168 1.21 0.06 -5.06
C LEU A 168 -0.25 0.29 -4.70
N GLN A 169 -0.85 -0.71 -4.04
CA GLN A 169 -2.20 -0.58 -3.48
C GLN A 169 -2.28 0.57 -2.46
N ALA A 170 -1.23 0.74 -1.65
CA ALA A 170 -1.18 1.78 -0.63
C ALA A 170 -1.24 3.21 -1.23
N GLU A 171 -0.77 3.37 -2.47
CA GLU A 171 -0.72 4.68 -3.14
C GLU A 171 -1.93 4.92 -4.01
N THR A 172 -2.39 3.90 -4.75
CA THR A 172 -3.48 4.06 -5.73
C THR A 172 -4.85 3.69 -5.18
N GLY A 173 -4.92 2.91 -4.10
CA GLY A 173 -6.13 2.25 -3.63
C GLY A 173 -6.63 1.11 -4.53
N MET A 174 -5.90 0.78 -5.60
CA MET A 174 -6.22 -0.33 -6.52
C MET A 174 -5.59 -1.64 -6.04
N ALA A 175 -5.90 -2.75 -6.70
CA ALA A 175 -5.25 -4.03 -6.40
C ALA A 175 -3.73 -3.92 -6.64
N GLN A 176 -2.93 -4.50 -5.75
CA GLN A 176 -1.47 -4.43 -5.86
C GLN A 176 -1.00 -4.98 -7.21
N GLY A 177 -0.09 -4.27 -7.86
CA GLY A 177 0.35 -4.55 -9.23
C GLY A 177 -0.51 -3.91 -10.32
N THR A 178 -1.66 -3.31 -10.01
CA THR A 178 -2.46 -2.61 -11.03
C THR A 178 -1.94 -1.18 -11.20
N CYS A 179 -1.39 -0.88 -12.37
CA CYS A 179 -0.94 0.47 -12.69
C CYS A 179 -2.13 1.42 -12.83
N ALA A 180 -2.21 2.39 -11.90
CA ALA A 180 -3.29 3.36 -11.82
C ALA A 180 -2.80 4.74 -11.36
N PRO A 181 -3.55 5.81 -11.64
CA PRO A 181 -3.25 7.14 -11.13
C PRO A 181 -3.24 7.18 -9.60
N ILE A 182 -2.26 7.87 -9.04
CA ILE A 182 -2.21 8.23 -7.64
C ILE A 182 -3.31 9.27 -7.37
N PRO A 183 -4.07 9.17 -6.25
CA PRO A 183 -5.13 10.10 -5.91
C PRO A 183 -4.67 11.55 -5.88
N MET A 184 -5.61 12.45 -6.14
CA MET A 184 -5.38 13.89 -6.21
C MET A 184 -4.75 14.44 -4.91
N ALA A 185 -3.86 15.42 -5.08
CA ALA A 185 -3.19 16.15 -4.00
C ALA A 185 -2.32 15.27 -3.08
N MET A 186 -2.00 14.06 -3.53
CA MET A 186 -0.97 13.22 -2.93
C MET A 186 0.30 13.28 -3.78
N THR A 187 1.43 13.19 -3.10
CA THR A 187 2.75 12.88 -3.67
C THR A 187 3.38 11.88 -2.72
N PRO A 188 3.31 10.60 -3.04
CA PRO A 188 4.21 9.62 -2.46
C PRO A 188 5.67 9.98 -2.83
N MET A 189 6.53 9.03 -3.11
CA MET A 189 7.98 9.12 -3.13
C MET A 189 8.60 10.00 -4.24
N ASP A 190 8.51 11.33 -4.12
CA ASP A 190 9.14 12.29 -5.05
C ASP A 190 8.72 12.08 -6.53
N GLU A 191 7.48 11.64 -6.79
CA GLU A 191 6.96 11.40 -8.16
C GLU A 191 6.90 12.69 -9.00
N CYS A 192 6.77 13.83 -8.32
CA CYS A 192 6.69 15.14 -8.92
C CYS A 192 7.81 16.05 -8.44
N ASP A 193 8.10 17.09 -9.22
CA ASP A 193 9.05 18.12 -8.83
C ASP A 193 8.60 18.84 -7.54
N PRO A 194 9.53 19.43 -6.76
CA PRO A 194 9.17 20.17 -5.55
C PRO A 194 8.12 21.25 -5.79
N GLY A 195 7.01 21.17 -5.04
CA GLY A 195 5.85 22.07 -5.18
C GLY A 195 4.79 21.59 -6.17
N GLU A 196 4.95 20.42 -6.76
CA GLU A 196 3.92 19.78 -7.56
C GLU A 196 3.26 18.63 -6.81
N VAL A 197 2.03 18.28 -7.22
CA VAL A 197 1.22 17.20 -6.67
C VAL A 197 0.45 16.49 -7.77
N CYS A 198 0.04 15.24 -7.53
CA CYS A 198 -0.72 14.47 -8.50
C CYS A 198 -2.13 15.03 -8.69
N ASP A 199 -2.62 15.05 -9.94
CA ASP A 199 -3.96 15.54 -10.29
C ASP A 199 -5.06 14.46 -10.25
N GLY A 200 -4.72 13.22 -9.90
CA GLY A 200 -5.63 12.08 -9.96
C GLY A 200 -5.88 11.55 -11.37
N ALA A 201 -5.29 12.15 -12.41
CA ALA A 201 -5.33 11.70 -13.79
C ALA A 201 -3.95 11.20 -14.29
N GLY A 202 -2.96 11.14 -13.40
CA GLY A 202 -1.62 10.64 -13.69
C GLY A 202 -0.60 11.71 -14.08
N ALA A 203 -0.93 13.00 -13.94
CA ALA A 203 0.00 14.10 -14.19
C ALA A 203 0.33 14.89 -12.92
N CYS A 204 1.54 15.44 -12.89
CA CYS A 204 1.97 16.41 -11.88
C CYS A 204 1.40 17.80 -12.20
N LYS A 205 0.90 18.48 -11.17
CA LYS A 205 0.40 19.85 -11.21
C LYS A 205 0.96 20.67 -10.07
N LYS A 206 1.23 21.95 -10.30
CA LYS A 206 1.67 22.89 -9.27
C LYS A 206 0.62 23.03 -8.18
N ASN A 207 1.05 22.91 -6.93
CA ASN A 207 0.20 23.10 -5.76
C ASN A 207 -0.11 24.60 -5.56
N GLN A 208 -1.05 24.90 -4.66
CA GLN A 208 -1.40 26.25 -4.27
C GLN A 208 -0.17 27.07 -3.83
N GLY A 209 -0.11 28.34 -4.26
CA GLY A 209 0.96 29.30 -3.93
C GLY A 209 2.23 29.13 -4.75
N VAL A 210 2.33 28.08 -5.57
CA VAL A 210 3.52 27.83 -6.39
C VAL A 210 3.51 28.76 -7.61
N PRO A 211 4.66 29.34 -7.99
CA PRO A 211 4.75 30.22 -9.15
C PRO A 211 4.30 29.52 -10.43
N CYS A 212 3.44 30.18 -11.18
CA CYS A 212 2.95 29.75 -12.47
C CYS A 212 3.15 30.87 -13.49
N THR A 213 3.38 30.51 -14.74
CA THR A 213 3.46 31.50 -15.81
C THR A 213 2.06 31.80 -16.33
N ALA A 214 1.70 33.07 -16.51
CA ALA A 214 0.49 33.51 -17.20
C ALA A 214 0.39 32.80 -18.57
N GLY A 215 -0.33 31.69 -18.58
CA GLY A 215 -0.26 30.61 -19.56
C GLY A 215 -1.44 29.68 -19.29
N PRO A 216 -1.44 28.42 -19.77
CA PRO A 216 -2.61 27.58 -19.54
C PRO A 216 -2.74 27.33 -18.04
N ALA A 217 -3.88 27.75 -17.49
CA ALA A 217 -4.22 27.59 -16.08
C ALA A 217 -4.16 26.12 -15.61
N SER A 218 -4.08 25.19 -16.58
CA SER A 218 -3.77 23.77 -16.43
C SER A 218 -2.42 23.44 -15.79
N GLN A 219 -1.54 24.39 -15.49
CA GLN A 219 -0.33 24.11 -14.70
C GLN A 219 -0.66 23.91 -13.21
N CYS A 220 -1.67 24.60 -12.71
CA CYS A 220 -2.09 24.56 -11.32
C CYS A 220 -3.08 23.41 -11.09
N LEU A 221 -3.00 22.77 -9.93
CA LEU A 221 -3.95 21.72 -9.56
C LEU A 221 -5.39 22.24 -9.55
N SER A 222 -5.57 23.47 -9.05
CA SER A 222 -6.84 24.18 -9.03
C SER A 222 -7.34 24.59 -10.42
N GLY A 223 -6.46 24.56 -11.43
CA GLY A 223 -6.74 25.13 -12.73
C GLY A 223 -6.73 26.66 -12.76
N ASN A 224 -6.22 27.35 -11.72
CA ASN A 224 -6.20 28.82 -11.64
C ASN A 224 -4.78 29.34 -11.42
N CYS A 225 -4.27 30.11 -12.39
CA CYS A 225 -2.99 30.80 -12.30
C CYS A 225 -3.26 32.32 -12.34
N VAL A 226 -3.27 32.96 -11.17
CA VAL A 226 -3.57 34.39 -11.00
C VAL A 226 -2.37 35.05 -10.34
N ASP A 227 -2.02 36.26 -10.77
CA ASP A 227 -0.89 37.04 -10.24
C ASP A 227 0.46 36.30 -10.25
N GLY A 228 0.61 35.34 -11.18
CA GLY A 228 1.81 34.52 -11.32
C GLY A 228 1.95 33.41 -10.28
N VAL A 229 0.90 33.08 -9.51
CA VAL A 229 0.87 31.98 -8.54
C VAL A 229 -0.38 31.10 -8.71
N CYS A 230 -0.30 29.84 -8.27
CA CYS A 230 -1.44 28.93 -8.33
C CYS A 230 -2.46 29.21 -7.21
N CYS A 231 -3.68 29.55 -7.60
CA CYS A 231 -4.72 30.04 -6.69
C CYS A 231 -5.75 28.98 -6.35
N ASP A 232 -6.37 29.01 -5.17
CA ASP A 232 -7.51 28.12 -4.85
C ASP A 232 -8.69 28.34 -5.81
N THR A 233 -8.92 29.58 -6.22
CA THR A 233 -10.01 29.99 -7.10
C THR A 233 -9.52 30.93 -8.20
N ALA A 234 -10.40 31.31 -9.12
CA ALA A 234 -10.06 32.12 -10.29
C ALA A 234 -9.86 33.62 -10.00
N CYS A 235 -10.19 34.09 -8.78
CA CYS A 235 -10.20 35.53 -8.43
C CYS A 235 -10.99 36.38 -9.43
N ASP A 236 -12.26 36.01 -9.67
CA ASP A 236 -13.09 36.63 -10.69
C ASP A 236 -13.64 38.02 -10.28
N GLN A 237 -13.49 38.44 -9.01
CA GLN A 237 -13.93 39.78 -8.60
C GLN A 237 -12.90 40.85 -8.98
N THR A 238 -13.38 42.09 -9.16
CA THR A 238 -12.57 43.22 -9.63
C THR A 238 -11.43 43.60 -8.67
N CYS A 239 -11.57 43.36 -7.38
CA CYS A 239 -10.56 43.67 -6.37
C CYS A 239 -10.11 42.41 -5.65
N GLU A 240 -9.96 41.30 -6.35
CA GLU A 240 -9.40 40.06 -5.82
C GLU A 240 -8.04 39.79 -6.43
N ALA A 241 -7.12 39.38 -5.57
CA ALA A 241 -5.78 38.98 -5.97
C ALA A 241 -5.41 37.70 -5.20
N CYS A 242 -4.26 37.14 -5.54
CA CYS A 242 -3.82 35.84 -5.07
C CYS A 242 -2.39 35.81 -4.52
N THR A 243 -1.67 36.94 -4.62
CA THR A 243 -0.37 37.08 -3.97
C THR A 243 -0.47 37.82 -2.65
N VAL A 244 0.44 37.51 -1.74
CA VAL A 244 0.60 38.19 -0.45
C VAL A 244 0.95 39.65 -0.61
N ALA A 245 1.62 40.01 -1.71
CA ALA A 245 1.97 41.39 -2.02
C ALA A 245 0.73 42.28 -2.26
N LEU A 246 -0.34 41.70 -2.79
CA LEU A 246 -1.56 42.43 -3.18
C LEU A 246 -2.64 42.32 -2.11
N THR A 247 -2.78 41.16 -1.46
CA THR A 247 -3.88 40.88 -0.52
C THR A 247 -3.49 40.93 0.94
N GLY A 248 -2.22 40.68 1.26
CA GLY A 248 -1.76 40.35 2.62
C GLY A 248 -2.10 38.92 3.09
N SER A 249 -2.81 38.12 2.28
CA SER A 249 -3.04 36.69 2.51
C SER A 249 -1.89 35.85 1.94
N PRO A 250 -1.60 34.63 2.44
CA PRO A 250 -0.60 33.74 1.86
C PRO A 250 -0.79 33.53 0.35
N ASP A 251 0.31 33.44 -0.40
CA ASP A 251 0.28 33.19 -1.85
C ASP A 251 -0.58 31.95 -2.17
N GLY A 252 -1.44 32.09 -3.17
CA GLY A 252 -2.36 31.05 -3.61
C GLY A 252 -3.74 31.10 -2.97
N ILE A 253 -3.99 31.92 -1.95
CA ILE A 253 -5.33 32.15 -1.42
C ILE A 253 -5.91 33.37 -2.10
N CYS A 254 -6.98 33.18 -2.86
CA CYS A 254 -7.71 34.29 -3.45
C CYS A 254 -8.37 35.12 -2.35
N SER A 255 -8.11 36.43 -2.32
CA SER A 255 -8.61 37.31 -1.27
C SER A 255 -8.82 38.73 -1.79
N PRO A 256 -9.73 39.51 -1.18
CA PRO A 256 -9.88 40.92 -1.51
C PRO A 256 -8.60 41.72 -1.27
N ILE A 257 -8.29 42.61 -2.21
CA ILE A 257 -7.26 43.64 -2.04
C ILE A 257 -7.69 44.58 -0.89
N PRO A 258 -6.79 44.95 0.04
CA PRO A 258 -7.12 45.78 1.19
C PRO A 258 -7.78 47.12 0.80
N ALA A 259 -8.70 47.57 1.65
CA ALA A 259 -9.46 48.79 1.40
C ALA A 259 -8.54 50.02 1.21
N GLY A 260 -8.87 50.85 0.21
CA GLY A 260 -8.11 52.05 -0.15
C GLY A 260 -6.86 51.80 -1.00
N MET A 261 -6.65 50.55 -1.46
CA MET A 261 -5.60 50.19 -2.42
C MET A 261 -6.21 49.84 -3.79
N ASP A 262 -5.41 49.98 -4.85
CA ASP A 262 -5.71 49.53 -6.22
C ASP A 262 -4.37 49.33 -6.96
N PRO A 263 -3.55 48.33 -6.57
CA PRO A 263 -2.22 48.12 -7.11
C PRO A 263 -2.24 47.67 -8.59
N GLU A 264 -3.32 47.04 -9.05
CA GLU A 264 -3.44 46.53 -10.41
C GLU A 264 -4.28 47.45 -11.33
N MET A 265 -4.76 48.57 -10.80
CA MET A 265 -5.57 49.58 -11.50
C MET A 265 -6.90 49.03 -12.04
N GLU A 266 -7.54 48.13 -11.30
CA GLU A 266 -8.80 47.50 -11.66
C GLU A 266 -9.99 48.47 -11.49
N CYS A 267 -9.87 49.43 -10.57
CA CYS A 267 -10.93 50.38 -10.22
C CYS A 267 -10.82 51.74 -10.93
N GLY A 268 -9.82 51.92 -11.79
CA GLY A 268 -9.60 53.16 -12.54
C GLY A 268 -9.23 54.34 -11.64
N ALA A 269 -10.21 55.19 -11.31
CA ALA A 269 -10.00 56.35 -10.41
C ALA A 269 -10.52 56.12 -8.97
N MET A 270 -11.15 54.97 -8.73
CA MET A 270 -11.65 54.53 -7.43
C MET A 270 -10.61 53.68 -6.71
N THR A 271 -10.95 53.16 -5.53
CA THR A 271 -10.10 52.21 -4.80
C THR A 271 -10.89 50.97 -4.40
N CYS A 272 -10.22 49.88 -4.05
CA CYS A 272 -10.89 48.70 -3.52
C CYS A 272 -11.52 48.98 -2.14
N ASP A 273 -12.64 48.32 -1.86
CA ASP A 273 -13.39 48.44 -0.60
C ASP A 273 -12.99 47.41 0.47
N GLY A 274 -12.05 46.51 0.15
CA GLY A 274 -11.66 45.39 1.02
C GLY A 274 -12.66 44.23 1.03
N SER A 275 -13.70 44.29 0.20
CA SER A 275 -14.76 43.27 0.04
C SER A 275 -14.88 42.79 -1.41
N GLY A 276 -13.90 43.10 -2.26
CA GLY A 276 -13.86 42.68 -3.66
C GLY A 276 -14.54 43.63 -4.64
N MET A 277 -14.91 44.85 -4.22
CA MET A 277 -15.55 45.86 -5.08
C MET A 277 -14.80 47.19 -5.07
N CYS A 278 -15.07 48.03 -6.08
CA CYS A 278 -14.57 49.41 -6.13
C CYS A 278 -15.50 50.39 -5.37
N GLN A 279 -14.91 51.36 -4.68
CA GLN A 279 -15.59 52.45 -3.98
C GLN A 279 -14.90 53.81 -4.13
#